data_AF-A0A9W3JUW7-F1
#
_entry.id   AF-A0A9W3JUW7-F1
#
_cell.length_a   1.000
_cell.length_b   1.000
_cell.length_c   1.000
_cell.angle_alpha   90.00
_cell.angle_beta   90.00
_cell.angle_gamma   90.00
#
_symmetry.space_group_name_H-M   'P 1'
#
loop_
_entity.id
_entity.type
_entity.pdbx_description
1 polymer ?
#
loop_
_entity_poly.entity_id
_entity_poly.type
_entity_poly.pdbx_seq_one_letter_code
_entity_poly.pdbx_strand_id
1 'polypeptide(L)'
;MECPYCKGSLDYNTTWYTGLYGREDYQERGIEYKCPNWQGFNDEKERQAYIERNNIVVGKDQEFETVEDVICKSHEECNGDFYTDGSEELIEGNPC
;
A
#
# COMPACT_ATOMS: atom_id res chain seq x y z
N MET A 1 -2.14 -3.71 -9.96
CA MET A 1 -2.05 -4.49 -8.70
C MET A 1 -3.00 -3.86 -7.71
N GLU A 2 -3.64 -4.64 -6.83
CA GLU A 2 -4.59 -4.12 -5.83
C GLU A 2 -4.02 -4.27 -4.41
N CYS A 3 -4.27 -3.28 -3.55
CA CYS A 3 -3.86 -3.34 -2.15
C CYS A 3 -4.66 -4.45 -1.43
N PRO A 4 -4.02 -5.41 -0.74
CA PRO A 4 -4.73 -6.49 -0.06
C PRO A 4 -5.65 -5.97 1.05
N TYR A 5 -5.30 -4.83 1.65
CA TYR A 5 -6.03 -4.19 2.75
C TYR A 5 -7.24 -3.38 2.26
N CYS A 6 -7.03 -2.25 1.56
CA CYS A 6 -8.12 -1.38 1.16
C CYS A 6 -8.82 -1.78 -0.15
N LYS A 7 -8.25 -2.71 -0.93
CA LYS A 7 -8.70 -3.07 -2.30
C LYS A 7 -8.64 -1.93 -3.31
N GLY A 8 -8.00 -0.81 -2.97
CA GLY A 8 -7.67 0.24 -3.92
C GLY A 8 -6.53 -0.21 -4.84
N SER A 9 -6.48 0.37 -6.04
CA SER A 9 -5.36 0.20 -6.96
C SER A 9 -4.07 0.71 -6.32
N LEU A 10 -2.99 -0.07 -6.43
CA LEU A 10 -1.67 0.37 -6.02
C LEU A 10 -1.05 1.26 -7.10
N ASP A 11 -0.43 2.36 -6.67
CA ASP A 11 0.32 3.26 -7.52
C ASP A 11 1.72 2.71 -7.77
N TYR A 12 2.19 2.82 -9.02
CA TYR A 12 3.58 2.53 -9.35
C TYR A 12 4.50 3.54 -8.64
N ASN A 13 5.55 3.05 -7.98
CA ASN A 13 6.58 3.89 -7.36
C ASN A 13 7.87 3.90 -8.20
N THR A 14 8.56 2.76 -8.28
CA THR A 14 9.80 2.61 -9.05
C THR A 14 10.06 1.15 -9.42
N THR A 15 10.92 0.91 -10.40
CA THR A 15 11.57 -0.40 -10.59
C THR A 15 12.72 -0.55 -9.61
N TRP A 16 12.87 -1.73 -9.01
CA TRP A 16 14.01 -2.06 -8.13
C TRP A 16 14.95 -3.07 -8.77
N TYR A 17 16.22 -2.98 -8.38
CA TYR A 17 17.33 -3.68 -9.01
C TYR A 17 18.21 -4.32 -7.94
N THR A 18 18.87 -5.43 -8.29
CA THR A 18 19.96 -6.00 -7.50
C THR A 18 21.29 -5.79 -8.20
N GLY A 19 22.38 -5.83 -7.43
CA GLY A 19 23.74 -5.63 -7.95
C GLY A 19 24.13 -4.15 -7.99
N LEU A 20 25.37 -3.87 -8.39
CA LEU A 20 25.90 -2.50 -8.42
C LEU A 20 25.72 -1.91 -9.82
N TYR A 21 25.13 -0.71 -9.89
CA TYR A 21 24.96 0.00 -11.15
C TYR A 21 26.27 0.09 -11.95
N GLY A 22 26.22 -0.33 -13.22
CA GLY A 22 27.37 -0.36 -14.13
C GLY A 22 28.22 -1.64 -14.07
N ARG A 23 27.81 -2.67 -13.33
CA ARG A 23 28.43 -4.00 -13.35
C ARG A 23 27.53 -5.03 -14.01
N GLU A 24 28.13 -6.16 -14.41
CA GLU A 24 27.42 -7.28 -15.07
C GLU A 24 26.33 -7.92 -14.18
N ASP A 25 26.42 -7.74 -12.86
CA ASP A 25 25.44 -8.23 -11.89
C ASP A 25 24.26 -7.27 -11.68
N TYR A 26 24.23 -6.09 -12.31
CA TYR A 26 23.10 -5.16 -12.24
C TYR A 26 21.91 -5.68 -13.03
N GLN A 27 20.84 -6.06 -12.33
CA GLN A 27 19.66 -6.68 -12.93
C GLN A 27 18.37 -6.15 -12.30
N GLU A 28 17.39 -5.86 -13.15
CA GLU A 28 16.02 -5.58 -12.75
C GLU A 28 15.44 -6.79 -12.01
N ARG A 29 14.73 -6.53 -10.91
CA ARG A 29 14.09 -7.58 -10.11
C ARG A 29 12.59 -7.48 -10.03
N GLY A 30 12.05 -6.28 -10.11
CA GLY A 30 10.61 -6.08 -10.15
C GLY A 30 10.23 -4.64 -9.87
N ILE A 31 9.00 -4.46 -9.40
CA ILE A 31 8.37 -3.15 -9.29
C ILE A 31 7.96 -2.90 -7.85
N GLU A 32 8.31 -1.72 -7.33
CA GLU A 32 7.79 -1.17 -6.10
C GLU A 32 6.49 -0.39 -6.36
N TYR A 33 5.57 -0.51 -5.43
CA TYR A 33 4.26 0.11 -5.45
C TYR A 33 3.96 0.79 -4.11
N LYS A 34 3.08 1.80 -4.15
CA LYS A 34 2.54 2.46 -2.97
C LYS A 34 1.02 2.35 -2.94
N CYS A 35 0.46 1.97 -1.80
CA CYS A 35 -0.99 2.10 -1.58
C CYS A 35 -1.33 3.58 -1.45
N PRO A 36 -2.14 4.21 -2.31
CA PRO A 36 -2.45 5.64 -2.22
C PRO A 36 -3.21 5.99 -0.93
N ASN A 37 -4.01 5.04 -0.43
CA ASN A 37 -4.87 5.26 0.73
C ASN A 37 -4.14 5.07 2.08
N TRP A 38 -2.82 4.84 2.06
CA TRP A 38 -1.99 4.71 3.28
C TRP A 38 -1.93 6.00 4.11
N GLN A 39 -2.30 7.15 3.54
CA GLN A 39 -2.39 8.44 4.24
C GLN A 39 -3.83 8.96 4.32
N GLY A 40 -4.82 8.14 3.98
CA GLY A 40 -6.22 8.53 3.89
C GLY A 40 -6.77 8.44 2.48
N PHE A 41 -8.09 8.53 2.35
CA PHE A 41 -8.81 8.36 1.09
C PHE A 41 -9.19 9.71 0.49
N ASN A 42 -8.96 9.87 -0.81
CA ASN A 42 -9.37 11.07 -1.55
C ASN A 42 -10.85 11.04 -1.97
N ASP A 43 -11.46 9.85 -1.99
CA ASP A 43 -12.84 9.64 -2.40
C ASP A 43 -13.69 9.13 -1.22
N GLU A 44 -14.78 9.84 -0.94
CA GLU A 44 -15.68 9.52 0.17
C GLU A 44 -16.34 8.14 0.01
N LYS A 45 -16.65 7.73 -1.22
CA LYS A 45 -17.29 6.45 -1.49
C LYS A 45 -16.32 5.28 -1.28
N GLU A 46 -15.07 5.42 -1.70
CA GLU A 46 -14.01 4.44 -1.41
C GLU A 46 -13.80 4.29 0.10
N ARG A 47 -13.72 5.41 0.82
CA ARG A 47 -13.60 5.42 2.28
C ARG A 47 -14.78 4.72 2.95
N GLN A 48 -16.01 5.07 2.56
CA GLN A 48 -17.21 4.49 3.15
C GLN A 48 -17.28 2.99 2.91
N ALA A 49 -16.95 2.53 1.70
CA ALA A 49 -16.86 1.12 1.38
C ALA A 49 -15.78 0.39 2.22
N TYR A 50 -14.66 1.06 2.50
CA TYR A 50 -13.63 0.52 3.39
C TYR A 50 -14.11 0.41 4.84
N ILE A 51 -14.78 1.43 5.37
CA ILE A 51 -15.36 1.44 6.72
C ILE A 51 -16.37 0.30 6.88
N GLU A 52 -17.31 0.19 5.96
CA GLU A 52 -18.37 -0.83 5.99
C GLU A 52 -17.80 -2.25 5.90
N ARG A 53 -16.88 -2.47 4.97
CA ARG A 53 -16.27 -3.80 4.76
C ARG A 53 -15.46 -4.27 5.97
N ASN A 54 -14.83 -3.35 6.69
CA ASN A 54 -14.00 -3.65 7.85
C ASN A 54 -14.74 -3.46 9.18
N ASN A 55 -16.03 -3.10 9.16
CA ASN A 55 -16.84 -2.80 10.36
C ASN A 55 -16.16 -1.77 11.29
N ILE A 56 -15.54 -0.74 10.71
CA ILE A 56 -14.84 0.29 11.47
C ILE A 56 -15.88 1.17 12.17
N VAL A 57 -15.68 1.40 13.47
CA VAL A 57 -16.49 2.31 14.26
C VAL A 57 -15.74 3.63 14.40
N VAL A 58 -16.37 4.71 13.94
CA VAL A 58 -15.81 6.06 14.01
C VAL A 58 -16.51 6.85 15.11
N GLY A 59 -15.74 7.50 15.96
CA GLY A 59 -16.27 8.36 17.02
C GLY A 59 -15.26 8.62 18.12
N LYS A 60 -15.67 9.44 19.10
CA LYS A 60 -14.83 9.77 20.24
C LYS A 60 -14.39 8.51 20.99
N ASP A 61 -13.12 8.45 21.36
CA ASP A 61 -12.49 7.31 22.06
C ASP A 61 -12.44 6.01 21.23
N GLN A 62 -12.55 6.09 19.90
CA GLN A 62 -12.32 4.96 18.96
C GLN A 62 -10.93 5.07 18.31
N GLU A 63 -10.54 4.04 17.54
CA GLU A 63 -9.32 4.05 16.71
C GLU A 63 -9.30 5.25 15.75
N PHE A 64 -10.46 5.55 15.15
CA PHE A 64 -10.66 6.72 14.29
C PHE A 64 -11.67 7.65 14.94
N GLU A 65 -11.23 8.86 15.30
CA GLU A 65 -12.11 9.87 15.90
C GLU A 65 -13.04 10.49 14.84
N THR A 66 -12.53 10.74 13.65
CA THR A 66 -13.28 11.27 12.51
C THR A 66 -13.20 10.34 11.31
N VAL A 67 -14.15 10.47 10.38
CA VAL A 67 -14.13 9.64 9.17
C VAL A 67 -12.94 10.04 8.29
N GLU A 68 -12.54 11.30 8.31
CA GLU A 68 -11.40 11.84 7.58
C GLU A 68 -10.07 11.19 8.01
N ASP A 69 -9.98 10.72 9.25
CA ASP A 69 -8.79 10.05 9.79
C ASP A 69 -8.70 8.58 9.37
N VAL A 70 -9.74 8.01 8.75
CA VAL A 70 -9.73 6.61 8.34
C VAL A 70 -8.71 6.42 7.23
N ILE A 71 -7.64 5.67 7.54
CA ILE A 71 -6.57 5.33 6.61
C ILE A 71 -6.53 3.83 6.35
N CYS A 72 -5.91 3.43 5.24
CA CYS A 72 -5.72 2.02 4.92
C CYS A 72 -4.76 1.35 5.92
N LYS A 73 -5.11 0.13 6.36
CA LYS A 73 -4.30 -0.68 7.30
C LYS A 73 -2.85 -0.90 6.85
N SER A 74 -2.58 -0.85 5.55
CA SER A 74 -1.21 -0.91 5.02
C SER A 74 -0.28 0.15 5.62
N HIS A 75 -0.82 1.28 6.11
CA HIS A 75 -0.05 2.30 6.82
C HIS A 75 0.74 1.70 8.00
N GLU A 76 0.09 0.86 8.81
CA GLU A 76 0.71 0.27 9.99
C GLU A 76 1.54 -0.97 9.66
N GLU A 77 1.07 -1.77 8.71
CA GLU A 77 1.67 -3.07 8.39
C GLU A 77 2.97 -2.94 7.59
N CYS A 78 2.99 -2.02 6.61
CA CYS A 78 4.09 -1.89 5.67
C CYS A 78 4.34 -0.46 5.23
N ASN A 79 3.85 0.55 5.97
CA ASN A 79 3.93 1.96 5.58
C ASN A 79 3.33 2.25 4.19
N GLY A 80 2.41 1.39 3.71
CA GLY A 80 1.83 1.46 2.37
C GLY A 80 2.74 0.95 1.26
N ASP A 81 3.92 0.41 1.57
CA ASP A 81 4.89 -0.09 0.60
C ASP A 81 4.59 -1.54 0.21
N PHE A 82 4.66 -1.83 -1.08
CA PHE A 82 4.55 -3.17 -1.64
C PHE A 82 5.52 -3.32 -2.80
N TYR A 83 5.87 -4.55 -3.17
CA TYR A 83 6.65 -4.79 -4.38
C TYR A 83 6.34 -6.14 -5.02
N THR A 84 6.71 -6.29 -6.28
CA THR A 84 6.82 -7.58 -6.95
C THR A 84 8.28 -7.97 -7.12
N ASP A 85 8.55 -9.26 -7.14
CA ASP A 85 9.82 -9.81 -7.62
C ASP A 85 9.62 -10.55 -8.95
N GLY A 86 10.62 -11.32 -9.37
CA GLY A 86 10.58 -12.09 -10.62
C GLY A 86 9.49 -13.18 -10.69
N SER A 87 8.73 -13.41 -9.62
CA SER A 87 7.53 -14.26 -9.60
C SER A 87 6.23 -13.51 -9.92
N GLU A 88 6.28 -12.18 -10.03
CA GLU A 88 5.12 -11.28 -10.15
C GLU A 88 4.14 -11.32 -8.95
N GLU A 89 4.47 -12.03 -7.87
CA GLU A 89 3.67 -12.01 -6.64
C GLU A 89 3.82 -10.68 -5.90
N LEU A 90 2.71 -10.20 -5.32
CA LEU A 90 2.71 -9.00 -4.50
C LEU A 90 3.22 -9.34 -3.09
N ILE A 91 4.30 -8.67 -2.68
CA ILE A 91 4.93 -8.83 -1.38
C ILE A 91 4.76 -7.52 -0.61
N GLU A 92 4.50 -7.62 0.70
CA GLU A 92 4.34 -6.46 1.58
C GLU A 92 5.70 -5.89 2.01
N GLY A 93 5.81 -4.57 2.03
CA GLY A 93 7.00 -3.83 2.42
C GLY A 93 7.79 -3.28 1.24
N ASN A 94 9.02 -2.85 1.53
CA ASN A 94 9.96 -2.34 0.54
C ASN A 94 11.04 -3.42 0.27
N PRO A 95 11.47 -3.64 -0.97
CA PRO A 95 12.55 -4.58 -1.27
C PRO A 95 13.86 -4.12 -0.61
N CYS A 96 14.63 -5.09 -0.14
CA CYS A 96 15.93 -4.90 0.51
C CYS A 96 17.10 -5.09 -0.46
#